data_AF-I2F2A9-F1
#
_entry.id   AF-I2F2A9-F1
#
_cell.length_a   1.000
_cell.length_b   1.000
_cell.length_c   1.000
_cell.angle_alpha   90.00
_cell.angle_beta   90.00
_cell.angle_gamma   90.00
#
_symmetry.space_group_name_H-M   'P 1'
#
loop_
_entity.id
_entity.type
_entity.pdbx_description
1 polymer ?
#
loop_
_entity_poly.entity_id
_entity_poly.type
_entity_poly.pdbx_seq_one_letter_code
_entity_poly.pdbx_strand_id
1 'polypeptide(L)'
;MINSNFEREFTAIAKEYERAGGNVSDFLRKDIVSIIVSGNKVIGRNTVDGVHVRAKELTNGVEIWLEIDGGTVIENPIHLCTGYLKPEGTQEVLIHNRLGDHTKAKFISHCVFPSGVNFTHSMIADTDVGNYSEMLYEDTHMHSKDGGVTVKATYNTVVREGGRFQNLFYLTKTRVGKLFVKMNVDLEKDASAHIESKVYERDDDYLEIDEQLYLNGEGSSGIAKTTVFATDRSRAKIINKAYGNAAYSKGHIECNEIIKGDSVEVGTVPELYVRNEKAELTHEASIGRVNVKQMETLMSKGLTEEEATDMIVRGMLR
;
A
#
# COMPACT_ATOMS: atom_id res chain seq x y z
N MET A 1 7.57 -25.77 1.18
CA MET A 1 8.04 -26.35 2.46
C MET A 1 8.79 -25.27 3.20
N ILE A 2 8.40 -24.97 4.45
CA ILE A 2 9.07 -23.96 5.29
C ILE A 2 10.34 -24.61 5.86
N ASN A 3 11.47 -23.92 5.77
CA ASN A 3 12.73 -24.42 6.32
C ASN A 3 12.69 -24.34 7.86
N SER A 4 13.01 -25.46 8.55
CA SER A 4 12.88 -25.60 10.01
C SER A 4 13.66 -24.56 10.82
N ASN A 5 14.69 -23.95 10.22
CA ASN A 5 15.47 -22.89 10.85
C ASN A 5 14.71 -21.55 10.98
N PHE A 6 13.53 -21.42 10.36
CA PHE A 6 12.77 -20.16 10.30
C PHE A 6 11.35 -20.28 10.89
N GLU A 7 11.06 -21.35 11.66
CA GLU A 7 9.75 -21.53 12.29
C GLU A 7 9.35 -20.33 13.17
N ARG A 8 10.28 -19.79 13.96
CA ARG A 8 10.02 -18.63 14.82
C ARG A 8 9.63 -17.38 14.01
N GLU A 9 10.27 -17.17 12.86
CA GLU A 9 10.03 -16.02 11.99
C GLU A 9 8.70 -16.16 11.27
N PHE A 10 8.42 -17.35 10.73
CA PHE A 10 7.13 -17.67 10.15
C PHE A 10 6.00 -17.51 11.17
N THR A 11 6.14 -18.02 12.40
CA THR A 11 5.13 -17.88 13.47
C THR A 11 4.87 -16.41 13.80
N ALA A 12 5.91 -15.57 13.82
CA ALA A 12 5.73 -14.13 14.08
C ALA A 12 4.95 -13.45 12.95
N ILE A 13 5.33 -13.69 11.68
CA ILE A 13 4.63 -13.15 10.51
C ILE A 13 3.18 -13.65 10.46
N ALA A 14 2.98 -14.94 10.69
CA ALA A 14 1.67 -15.59 10.73
C ALA A 14 0.76 -14.96 11.81
N LYS A 15 1.27 -14.78 13.03
CA LYS A 15 0.50 -14.18 14.12
C LYS A 15 0.06 -12.75 13.83
N GLU A 16 0.93 -11.95 13.21
CA GLU A 16 0.54 -10.59 12.80
C GLU A 16 -0.45 -10.62 11.63
N TYR A 17 -0.31 -11.56 10.68
CA TYR A 17 -1.31 -11.77 9.63
C TYR A 17 -2.71 -12.10 10.20
N GLU A 18 -2.82 -12.95 11.23
CA GLU A 18 -4.11 -13.22 11.89
C GLU A 18 -4.70 -11.97 12.53
N ARG A 19 -3.87 -11.13 13.16
CA ARG A 19 -4.29 -9.82 13.71
C ARG A 19 -4.69 -8.83 12.63
N ALA A 20 -4.15 -8.97 11.43
CA ALA A 20 -4.59 -8.23 10.27
C ALA A 20 -6.01 -8.64 9.82
N GLY A 21 -6.51 -9.79 10.27
CA GLY A 21 -7.78 -10.39 9.86
C GLY A 21 -7.60 -11.52 8.83
N GLY A 22 -6.35 -11.90 8.54
CA GLY A 22 -5.99 -12.98 7.64
C GLY A 22 -6.10 -14.36 8.27
N ASN A 23 -6.02 -15.40 7.44
CA ASN A 23 -6.06 -16.79 7.90
C ASN A 23 -4.74 -17.50 7.57
N VAL A 24 -3.93 -17.80 8.59
CA VAL A 24 -2.60 -18.42 8.41
C VAL A 24 -2.65 -19.76 7.68
N SER A 25 -3.77 -20.48 7.73
CA SER A 25 -3.92 -21.70 6.94
C SER A 25 -3.79 -21.45 5.44
N ASP A 26 -4.05 -20.24 4.96
CA ASP A 26 -3.84 -19.87 3.57
C ASP A 26 -2.37 -19.97 3.17
N PHE A 27 -1.41 -19.59 4.02
CA PHE A 27 0.02 -19.73 3.71
C PHE A 27 0.49 -21.18 3.53
N LEU A 28 -0.26 -22.14 4.07
CA LEU A 28 0.06 -23.57 4.02
C LEU A 28 -0.65 -24.28 2.87
N ARG A 29 -1.57 -23.59 2.19
CA ARG A 29 -2.25 -24.11 1.01
C ARG A 29 -1.30 -24.23 -0.18
N LYS A 30 -1.42 -25.33 -0.92
CA LYS A 30 -0.59 -25.59 -2.11
C LYS A 30 -1.13 -24.94 -3.38
N ASP A 31 -2.41 -24.55 -3.37
CA ASP A 31 -3.13 -23.94 -4.49
C ASP A 31 -3.07 -22.41 -4.48
N ILE A 32 -2.15 -21.82 -3.71
CA ILE A 32 -1.90 -20.38 -3.66
C ILE A 32 -0.46 -20.05 -4.06
N VAL A 33 -0.23 -18.87 -4.62
CA VAL A 33 1.14 -18.36 -4.80
C VAL A 33 1.54 -17.65 -3.52
N SER A 34 2.72 -17.95 -2.99
CA SER A 34 3.23 -17.27 -1.81
C SER A 34 4.74 -17.12 -1.85
N ILE A 35 5.23 -15.99 -1.33
CA ILE A 35 6.63 -15.80 -0.98
C ILE A 35 6.72 -15.19 0.41
N ILE A 36 7.62 -15.74 1.22
CA ILE A 36 7.84 -15.31 2.59
C ILE A 36 9.31 -14.95 2.73
N VAL A 37 9.55 -13.70 3.09
CA VAL A 37 10.86 -13.08 3.24
C VAL A 37 11.07 -12.70 4.69
N SER A 38 12.21 -13.07 5.24
CA SER A 38 12.64 -12.61 6.57
C SER A 38 14.04 -12.04 6.52
N GLY A 39 14.18 -10.76 6.85
CA GLY A 39 15.41 -10.00 6.65
C GLY A 39 15.81 -10.07 5.17
N ASN A 40 16.93 -10.72 4.87
CA ASN A 40 17.43 -10.93 3.52
C ASN A 40 17.26 -12.36 2.98
N LYS A 41 16.44 -13.19 3.66
CA LYS A 41 16.27 -14.61 3.34
C LYS A 41 14.89 -14.91 2.81
N VAL A 42 14.82 -15.77 1.79
CA VAL A 42 13.55 -16.33 1.30
C VAL A 42 13.28 -17.63 2.04
N ILE A 43 12.33 -17.61 2.97
CA ILE A 43 12.07 -18.73 3.90
C ILE A 43 10.91 -19.61 3.47
N GLY A 44 10.07 -19.12 2.55
CA GLY A 44 8.96 -19.85 1.97
C GLY A 44 8.68 -19.37 0.55
N ARG A 45 8.39 -20.32 -0.34
CA ARG A 45 7.96 -20.05 -1.71
C ARG A 45 7.03 -21.15 -2.19
N ASN A 46 5.88 -20.77 -2.75
CA ASN A 46 4.95 -21.65 -3.44
C ASN A 46 4.47 -20.99 -4.73
N THR A 47 4.16 -21.79 -5.74
CA THR A 47 3.61 -21.31 -7.01
C THR A 47 2.55 -22.27 -7.54
N VAL A 48 1.81 -21.81 -8.54
CA VAL A 48 0.81 -22.58 -9.28
C VAL A 48 1.11 -22.49 -10.78
N ASP A 49 0.43 -23.31 -11.59
CA ASP A 49 0.58 -23.28 -13.05
C ASP A 49 0.24 -21.88 -13.59
N GLY A 50 1.04 -21.42 -14.56
CA GLY A 50 0.90 -20.09 -15.16
C GLY A 50 1.52 -18.95 -14.33
N VAL A 51 2.12 -19.24 -13.17
CA VAL A 51 2.81 -18.24 -12.33
C VAL A 51 4.25 -18.65 -12.07
N HIS A 52 5.18 -17.76 -12.37
CA HIS A 52 6.61 -17.97 -12.24
C HIS A 52 7.20 -17.02 -11.21
N VAL A 53 7.64 -17.57 -10.07
CA VAL A 53 8.24 -16.79 -8.98
C VAL A 53 9.73 -17.11 -8.88
N ARG A 54 10.58 -16.11 -9.09
CA ARG A 54 12.04 -16.19 -8.89
C ARG A 54 12.44 -15.21 -7.81
N ALA A 55 13.43 -15.56 -6.99
CA ALA A 55 13.94 -14.66 -5.97
C ALA A 55 15.45 -14.83 -5.79
N LYS A 56 16.11 -13.73 -5.46
CA LYS A 56 17.54 -13.65 -5.19
C LYS A 56 17.75 -12.94 -3.85
N GLU A 57 18.56 -13.55 -3.00
CA GLU A 57 18.96 -12.93 -1.73
C GLU A 57 20.06 -11.90 -1.98
N LEU A 58 19.93 -10.74 -1.35
CA LEU A 58 20.89 -9.64 -1.37
C LEU A 58 21.57 -9.51 0.00
N THR A 59 22.57 -8.63 0.10
CA THR A 59 23.25 -8.37 1.38
C THR A 59 22.26 -7.94 2.46
N ASN A 60 21.37 -7.00 2.13
CA ASN A 60 20.42 -6.40 3.06
C ASN A 60 18.97 -6.62 2.63
N GLY A 61 18.68 -7.63 1.81
CA GLY A 61 17.38 -7.65 1.16
C GLY A 61 17.12 -8.84 0.26
N VAL A 62 16.09 -8.71 -0.57
CA VAL A 62 15.77 -9.68 -1.63
C VAL A 62 15.33 -8.95 -2.90
N GLU A 63 15.55 -9.60 -4.03
CA GLU A 63 14.99 -9.22 -5.31
C GLU A 63 14.07 -10.33 -5.80
N ILE A 64 12.84 -10.00 -6.17
CA ILE A 64 11.76 -10.92 -6.49
C ILE A 64 11.26 -10.60 -7.90
N TRP A 65 11.15 -11.62 -8.75
CA TRP A 65 10.50 -11.55 -10.05
C TRP A 65 9.27 -12.44 -10.02
N LEU A 66 8.13 -11.87 -10.38
CA LEU A 66 6.86 -12.57 -10.47
C LEU A 66 6.27 -12.31 -11.86
N GLU A 67 6.15 -13.39 -12.63
CA GLU A 67 5.62 -13.36 -13.99
C GLU A 67 4.37 -14.23 -14.06
N ILE A 68 3.30 -13.71 -14.65
CA ILE A 68 2.04 -14.43 -14.86
C ILE A 68 1.84 -14.58 -16.37
N ASP A 69 1.64 -15.81 -16.82
CA ASP A 69 1.43 -16.13 -18.24
C ASP A 69 0.12 -15.50 -18.75
N GLY A 70 0.11 -15.07 -20.00
CA GLY A 70 -1.09 -14.46 -20.62
C GLY A 70 -2.31 -15.37 -20.59
N GLY A 71 -3.49 -14.79 -20.40
CA GLY A 71 -4.77 -15.51 -20.28
C GLY A 71 -5.01 -16.19 -18.92
N THR A 72 -4.07 -16.08 -17.98
CA THR A 72 -4.18 -16.72 -16.66
C THR A 72 -5.09 -15.91 -15.73
N VAL A 73 -6.09 -16.58 -15.15
CA VAL A 73 -6.93 -16.05 -14.08
C VAL A 73 -6.55 -16.74 -12.77
N ILE A 74 -6.09 -15.94 -11.81
CA ILE A 74 -5.68 -16.43 -10.49
C ILE A 74 -6.82 -16.15 -9.51
N GLU A 75 -7.57 -17.20 -9.17
CA GLU A 75 -8.72 -17.11 -8.27
C GLU A 75 -8.31 -16.80 -6.81
N ASN A 76 -7.21 -17.39 -6.36
CA ASN A 76 -6.68 -17.17 -5.02
C ASN A 76 -5.69 -15.99 -5.01
N PRO A 77 -5.65 -15.18 -3.94
CA PRO A 77 -4.66 -14.12 -3.84
C PRO A 77 -3.22 -14.65 -3.83
N ILE A 78 -2.31 -13.89 -4.45
CA ILE A 78 -0.88 -14.08 -4.34
C ILE A 78 -0.39 -13.38 -3.08
N HIS A 79 0.27 -14.11 -2.19
CA HIS A 79 0.74 -13.57 -0.92
C HIS A 79 2.22 -13.19 -0.97
N LEU A 80 2.52 -11.93 -0.69
CA LEU A 80 3.89 -11.42 -0.55
C LEU A 80 4.11 -11.02 0.91
N CYS A 81 4.79 -11.84 1.70
CA CYS A 81 5.02 -11.53 3.11
C CYS A 81 6.48 -11.17 3.33
N THR A 82 6.71 -9.97 3.84
CA THR A 82 8.04 -9.51 4.23
C THR A 82 8.05 -9.21 5.73
N GLY A 83 9.11 -9.65 6.40
CA GLY A 83 9.27 -9.37 7.82
C GLY A 83 10.73 -9.25 8.20
N TYR A 84 10.97 -8.69 9.39
CA TYR A 84 12.28 -8.72 10.03
C TYR A 84 12.10 -8.59 11.54
N LEU A 85 12.65 -9.54 12.30
CA LEU A 85 12.50 -9.59 13.75
C LEU A 85 13.62 -8.88 14.54
N LYS A 86 14.67 -8.41 13.87
CA LYS A 86 15.74 -7.67 14.57
C LYS A 86 15.31 -6.22 14.81
N PRO A 87 15.74 -5.62 15.93
CA PRO A 87 15.34 -4.25 16.25
C PRO A 87 16.02 -3.18 15.41
N GLU A 88 17.17 -3.52 14.82
CA GLU A 88 17.98 -2.59 14.04
C GLU A 88 18.39 -3.21 12.70
N GLY A 89 18.51 -2.36 11.69
CA GLY A 89 19.06 -2.74 10.39
C GLY A 89 18.34 -2.11 9.22
N THR A 90 18.61 -2.65 8.03
CA THR A 90 17.96 -2.24 6.79
C THR A 90 17.51 -3.48 6.04
N GLN A 91 16.30 -3.42 5.48
CA GLN A 91 15.77 -4.39 4.54
C GLN A 91 15.46 -3.70 3.22
N GLU A 92 16.02 -4.20 2.13
CA GLU A 92 15.73 -3.77 0.77
C GLU A 92 14.90 -4.85 0.05
N VAL A 93 13.79 -4.48 -0.55
CA VAL A 93 12.93 -5.41 -1.29
C VAL A 93 12.71 -4.83 -2.69
N LEU A 94 13.27 -5.50 -3.68
CA LEU A 94 13.07 -5.15 -5.09
C LEU A 94 12.07 -6.14 -5.68
N ILE A 95 10.97 -5.66 -6.23
CA ILE A 95 9.88 -6.48 -6.76
C ILE A 95 9.67 -6.12 -8.22
N HIS A 96 9.67 -7.14 -9.08
CA HIS A 96 9.38 -7.02 -10.50
C HIS A 96 8.15 -7.86 -10.82
N ASN A 97 7.01 -7.21 -11.02
CA ASN A 97 5.76 -7.87 -11.37
C ASN A 97 5.48 -7.70 -12.87
N ARG A 98 5.21 -8.81 -13.55
CA ARG A 98 4.80 -8.78 -14.96
C ARG A 98 3.58 -9.66 -15.18
N LEU A 99 2.49 -9.03 -15.56
CA LEU A 99 1.25 -9.71 -15.92
C LEU A 99 1.16 -9.77 -17.45
N GLY A 100 1.07 -10.98 -18.00
CA GLY A 100 0.75 -11.16 -19.42
C GLY A 100 -0.62 -10.60 -19.78
N ASP A 101 -0.91 -10.47 -21.07
CA ASP A 101 -2.21 -9.97 -21.54
C ASP A 101 -3.37 -10.85 -21.06
N HIS A 102 -4.55 -10.26 -20.88
CA HIS A 102 -5.78 -10.94 -20.45
C HIS A 102 -5.64 -11.74 -19.15
N THR A 103 -4.83 -11.24 -18.20
CA THR A 103 -4.67 -11.87 -16.89
C THR A 103 -5.52 -11.21 -15.82
N LYS A 104 -5.79 -11.95 -14.75
CA LYS A 104 -6.43 -11.40 -13.55
C LYS A 104 -5.75 -11.93 -12.30
N ALA A 105 -5.30 -11.03 -11.42
CA ALA A 105 -4.62 -11.40 -10.18
C ALA A 105 -4.90 -10.42 -9.05
N LYS A 106 -5.02 -10.96 -7.82
CA LYS A 106 -4.98 -10.20 -6.58
C LYS A 106 -3.68 -10.49 -5.86
N PHE A 107 -3.00 -9.45 -5.38
CA PHE A 107 -1.83 -9.52 -4.54
C PHE A 107 -2.18 -9.01 -3.15
N ILE A 108 -1.68 -9.69 -2.13
CA ILE A 108 -1.77 -9.25 -0.75
C ILE A 108 -0.36 -9.26 -0.15
N SER A 109 0.13 -8.06 0.12
CA SER A 109 1.40 -7.79 0.76
C SER A 109 1.20 -7.53 2.25
N HIS A 110 2.04 -8.17 3.07
CA HIS A 110 2.11 -7.90 4.51
C HIS A 110 3.54 -7.61 4.90
N CYS A 111 3.77 -6.42 5.46
CA CYS A 111 5.07 -5.96 5.91
C CYS A 111 5.09 -5.86 7.45
N VAL A 112 5.83 -6.78 8.09
CA VAL A 112 5.75 -7.04 9.54
C VAL A 112 7.08 -6.77 10.25
N PHE A 113 7.15 -5.69 11.03
CA PHE A 113 8.36 -5.23 11.74
C PHE A 113 8.10 -4.98 13.24
N PRO A 114 7.79 -6.03 14.02
CA PRO A 114 7.23 -5.88 15.37
C PRO A 114 8.25 -5.42 16.42
N SER A 115 9.55 -5.46 16.10
CA SER A 115 10.63 -5.11 17.03
C SER A 115 11.47 -3.92 16.58
N GLY A 116 11.10 -3.25 15.48
CA GLY A 116 11.90 -2.17 14.91
C GLY A 116 12.02 -0.96 15.84
N VAL A 117 13.26 -0.62 16.23
CA VAL A 117 13.62 0.56 17.04
C VAL A 117 14.49 1.52 16.23
N ASN A 118 15.36 1.00 15.37
CA ASN A 118 16.12 1.76 14.39
C ASN A 118 16.24 0.95 13.11
N PHE A 119 15.11 0.80 12.43
CA PHE A 119 14.98 -0.12 11.31
C PHE A 119 14.44 0.60 10.07
N THR A 120 15.07 0.35 8.91
CA THR A 120 14.59 0.87 7.62
C THR A 120 14.14 -0.27 6.72
N HIS A 121 12.90 -0.22 6.26
CA HIS A 121 12.40 -1.06 5.17
C HIS A 121 12.24 -0.20 3.92
N SER A 122 12.96 -0.56 2.86
CA SER A 122 12.91 0.12 1.57
C SER A 122 12.44 -0.86 0.51
N MET A 123 11.29 -0.58 -0.09
CA MET A 123 10.69 -1.40 -1.14
C MET A 123 10.56 -0.59 -2.43
N ILE A 124 10.96 -1.20 -3.54
CA ILE A 124 10.70 -0.70 -4.90
C ILE A 124 10.00 -1.81 -5.66
N ALA A 125 8.78 -1.53 -6.14
CA ALA A 125 7.99 -2.44 -6.96
C ALA A 125 7.80 -1.84 -8.35
N ASP A 126 8.40 -2.48 -9.35
CA ASP A 126 8.18 -2.20 -10.77
C ASP A 126 7.15 -3.19 -11.31
N THR A 127 6.04 -2.69 -11.82
CA THR A 127 4.87 -3.48 -12.21
C THR A 127 4.44 -3.15 -13.64
N ASP A 128 4.30 -4.18 -14.48
CA ASP A 128 3.74 -4.09 -15.83
C ASP A 128 2.44 -4.91 -15.89
N VAL A 129 1.30 -4.22 -16.00
CA VAL A 129 -0.03 -4.81 -16.11
C VAL A 129 -0.40 -4.91 -17.58
N GLY A 130 -0.35 -6.13 -18.14
CA GLY A 130 -0.60 -6.41 -19.56
C GLY A 130 -1.96 -5.95 -20.11
N ASN A 131 -2.13 -6.07 -21.42
CA ASN A 131 -3.31 -5.56 -22.11
C ASN A 131 -4.57 -6.28 -21.61
N TYR A 132 -5.62 -5.52 -21.32
CA TYR A 132 -6.89 -6.03 -20.82
C TYR A 132 -6.76 -6.91 -19.57
N SER A 133 -5.71 -6.69 -18.77
CA SER A 133 -5.46 -7.42 -17.52
C SER A 133 -5.96 -6.66 -16.31
N GLU A 134 -6.27 -7.37 -15.23
CA GLU A 134 -6.72 -6.82 -13.95
C GLU A 134 -5.75 -7.17 -12.82
N MET A 135 -5.27 -6.15 -12.12
CA MET A 135 -4.44 -6.32 -10.93
C MET A 135 -4.98 -5.51 -9.77
N LEU A 136 -5.19 -6.18 -8.64
CA LEU A 136 -5.38 -5.54 -7.33
C LEU A 136 -4.17 -5.85 -6.46
N TYR A 137 -3.51 -4.83 -5.92
CA TYR A 137 -2.42 -4.94 -4.97
C TYR A 137 -2.85 -4.30 -3.64
N GLU A 138 -2.90 -5.10 -2.58
CA GLU A 138 -3.26 -4.66 -1.24
C GLU A 138 -2.03 -4.80 -0.34
N ASP A 139 -1.53 -3.69 0.21
CA ASP A 139 -0.34 -3.64 1.04
C ASP A 139 -0.67 -3.18 2.45
N THR A 140 -0.51 -4.08 3.42
CA THR A 140 -0.79 -3.80 4.82
C THR A 140 0.48 -3.80 5.65
N HIS A 141 0.70 -2.71 6.38
CA HIS A 141 1.85 -2.53 7.24
C HIS A 141 1.52 -2.70 8.72
N MET A 142 2.39 -3.42 9.44
CA MET A 142 2.28 -3.66 10.88
C MET A 142 3.65 -3.54 11.56
N HIS A 143 3.81 -2.53 12.40
CA HIS A 143 5.10 -2.15 13.00
C HIS A 143 5.08 -2.20 14.52
N SER A 144 6.25 -2.00 15.13
CA SER A 144 6.40 -1.82 16.57
C SER A 144 5.63 -0.58 17.06
N LYS A 145 5.42 -0.50 18.37
CA LYS A 145 4.82 0.67 19.01
C LYS A 145 5.83 1.80 19.24
N ASP A 146 7.12 1.55 19.03
CA ASP A 146 8.20 2.43 19.47
C ASP A 146 8.44 3.61 18.52
N GLY A 147 7.82 3.63 17.33
CA GLY A 147 8.03 4.70 16.35
C GLY A 147 9.41 4.65 15.67
N GLY A 148 10.13 3.53 15.79
CA GLY A 148 11.51 3.36 15.34
C GLY A 148 11.69 2.88 13.90
N VAL A 149 10.59 2.73 13.15
CA VAL A 149 10.60 2.18 11.79
C VAL A 149 10.56 3.32 10.78
N THR A 150 11.43 3.22 9.77
CA THR A 150 11.35 4.01 8.54
C THR A 150 10.90 3.11 7.40
N VAL A 151 9.76 3.42 6.79
CA VAL A 151 9.27 2.75 5.58
C VAL A 151 9.46 3.68 4.39
N LYS A 152 10.04 3.16 3.32
CA LYS A 152 10.11 3.80 2.00
C LYS A 152 9.53 2.84 0.98
N ALA A 153 8.33 3.11 0.48
CA ALA A 153 7.66 2.28 -0.51
C ALA A 153 7.55 3.06 -1.82
N THR A 154 8.14 2.55 -2.90
CA THR A 154 8.02 3.13 -4.24
C THR A 154 7.36 2.12 -5.16
N TYR A 155 6.24 2.52 -5.75
CA TYR A 155 5.49 1.76 -6.74
C TYR A 155 5.62 2.45 -8.08
N ASN A 156 6.17 1.76 -9.08
CA ASN A 156 6.19 2.21 -10.47
C ASN A 156 5.36 1.24 -11.28
N THR A 157 4.25 1.70 -11.83
CA THR A 157 3.30 0.85 -12.55
C THR A 157 3.04 1.39 -13.94
N VAL A 158 3.09 0.50 -14.94
CA VAL A 158 2.57 0.76 -16.28
C VAL A 158 1.35 -0.13 -16.46
N VAL A 159 0.23 0.47 -16.87
CA VAL A 159 -1.02 -0.24 -17.19
C VAL A 159 -1.25 -0.12 -18.69
N ARG A 160 -1.15 -1.27 -19.37
CA ARG A 160 -1.29 -1.37 -20.82
C ARG A 160 -2.74 -1.18 -21.27
N GLU A 161 -2.95 -1.17 -22.58
CA GLU A 161 -4.26 -0.89 -23.19
C GLU A 161 -5.40 -1.71 -22.55
N GLY A 162 -6.45 -1.02 -22.10
CA GLY A 162 -7.63 -1.62 -21.47
C GLY A 162 -7.38 -2.32 -20.12
N GLY A 163 -6.17 -2.25 -19.57
CA GLY A 163 -5.83 -2.82 -18.27
C GLY A 163 -6.47 -2.06 -17.11
N ARG A 164 -6.65 -2.73 -15.97
CA ARG A 164 -7.23 -2.18 -14.74
C ARG A 164 -6.31 -2.45 -13.57
N PHE A 165 -5.97 -1.42 -12.84
CA PHE A 165 -5.05 -1.51 -11.71
C PHE A 165 -5.65 -0.90 -10.45
N GLN A 166 -5.46 -1.56 -9.32
CA GLN A 166 -5.77 -1.00 -8.01
C GLN A 166 -4.58 -1.20 -7.08
N ASN A 167 -4.12 -0.15 -6.42
CA ASN A 167 -3.09 -0.22 -5.38
C ASN A 167 -3.63 0.38 -4.09
N LEU A 168 -3.72 -0.43 -3.05
CA LEU A 168 -4.30 -0.06 -1.76
C LEU A 168 -3.23 -0.19 -0.68
N PHE A 169 -2.76 0.94 -0.14
CA PHE A 169 -1.74 1.00 0.89
C PHE A 169 -2.36 1.36 2.24
N TYR A 170 -2.17 0.49 3.24
CA TYR A 170 -2.78 0.64 4.56
C TYR A 170 -1.76 0.57 5.71
N LEU A 171 -1.71 1.64 6.50
CA LEU A 171 -1.03 1.70 7.79
C LEU A 171 -1.99 2.34 8.82
N THR A 172 -2.99 1.57 9.27
CA THR A 172 -4.10 2.10 10.08
C THR A 172 -4.10 1.58 11.52
N LYS A 173 -3.46 0.43 11.76
CA LYS A 173 -3.51 -0.29 13.04
C LYS A 173 -2.34 0.02 13.97
N THR A 174 -1.17 0.28 13.42
CA THR A 174 0.05 0.62 14.17
C THR A 174 0.56 1.99 13.75
N ARG A 175 1.52 2.53 14.50
CA ARG A 175 2.28 3.71 14.11
C ARG A 175 3.59 3.30 13.41
N VAL A 176 4.37 4.25 12.91
CA VAL A 176 5.62 3.95 12.18
C VAL A 176 6.83 4.65 12.75
N GLY A 177 6.92 5.97 12.65
CA GLY A 177 8.13 6.76 12.81
C GLY A 177 8.33 7.66 11.61
N LYS A 178 8.77 7.08 10.49
CA LYS A 178 8.85 7.78 9.20
C LYS A 178 8.28 6.94 8.07
N LEU A 179 7.35 7.50 7.31
CA LEU A 179 6.75 6.84 6.16
C LEU A 179 6.90 7.71 4.92
N PHE A 180 7.45 7.11 3.86
CA PHE A 180 7.56 7.71 2.54
C PHE A 180 6.91 6.75 1.56
N VAL A 181 5.78 7.15 0.97
CA VAL A 181 5.08 6.37 -0.05
C VAL A 181 5.12 7.15 -1.35
N LYS A 182 5.58 6.48 -2.42
CA LYS A 182 5.54 7.01 -3.77
C LYS A 182 4.80 6.05 -4.67
N MET A 183 3.78 6.52 -5.38
CA MET A 183 3.06 5.74 -6.38
C MET A 183 3.06 6.48 -7.71
N ASN A 184 3.70 5.90 -8.72
CA ASN A 184 3.70 6.41 -10.09
C ASN A 184 2.94 5.43 -10.98
N VAL A 185 1.88 5.88 -11.63
CA VAL A 185 1.07 5.03 -12.52
C VAL A 185 0.97 5.67 -13.90
N ASP A 186 1.49 4.97 -14.90
CA ASP A 186 1.36 5.29 -16.32
C ASP A 186 0.19 4.50 -16.92
N LEU A 187 -0.74 5.21 -17.55
CA LEU A 187 -1.97 4.64 -18.10
C LEU A 187 -1.98 4.80 -19.62
N GLU A 188 -1.93 3.66 -20.32
CA GLU A 188 -2.12 3.60 -21.77
C GLU A 188 -3.61 3.71 -22.15
N LYS A 189 -3.93 3.47 -23.43
CA LYS A 189 -5.26 3.69 -23.99
C LYS A 189 -6.33 2.87 -23.27
N ASP A 190 -7.46 3.48 -22.93
CA ASP A 190 -8.58 2.85 -22.22
C ASP A 190 -8.20 2.17 -20.89
N ALA A 191 -6.99 2.40 -20.37
CA ALA A 191 -6.51 1.84 -19.11
C ALA A 191 -7.10 2.60 -17.91
N SER A 192 -7.27 1.91 -16.78
CA SER A 192 -7.74 2.55 -15.55
C SER A 192 -6.93 2.20 -14.30
N ALA A 193 -6.84 3.16 -13.38
CA ALA A 193 -6.23 2.95 -12.08
C ALA A 193 -7.03 3.55 -10.91
N HIS A 194 -6.95 2.89 -9.76
CA HIS A 194 -7.32 3.42 -8.46
C HIS A 194 -6.12 3.23 -7.52
N ILE A 195 -5.53 4.31 -7.05
CA ILE A 195 -4.52 4.28 -5.99
C ILE A 195 -5.11 4.87 -4.70
N GLU A 196 -5.00 4.14 -3.60
CA GLU A 196 -5.52 4.55 -2.29
C GLU A 196 -4.45 4.41 -1.22
N SER A 197 -4.25 5.46 -0.42
CA SER A 197 -3.43 5.43 0.79
C SER A 197 -4.27 5.78 2.01
N LYS A 198 -4.34 4.88 3.00
CA LYS A 198 -4.97 5.13 4.31
C LYS A 198 -3.96 5.00 5.43
N VAL A 199 -3.72 6.10 6.15
CA VAL A 199 -2.70 6.15 7.21
C VAL A 199 -3.27 6.75 8.49
N TYR A 200 -2.98 6.12 9.63
CA TYR A 200 -3.21 6.67 10.97
C TYR A 200 -1.86 6.91 11.65
N GLU A 201 -1.40 8.15 11.61
CA GLU A 201 -0.21 8.64 12.30
C GLU A 201 -0.47 8.97 13.76
N ARG A 202 0.51 8.67 14.61
CA ARG A 202 0.44 8.95 16.05
C ARG A 202 1.75 9.53 16.57
N ASP A 203 1.68 10.11 17.76
CA ASP A 203 2.82 10.66 18.52
C ASP A 203 3.68 11.63 17.69
N ASP A 204 4.85 11.21 17.22
CA ASP A 204 5.82 12.00 16.46
C ASP A 204 6.15 11.41 15.09
N ASP A 205 5.21 10.64 14.53
CA ASP A 205 5.29 10.14 13.16
C ASP A 205 5.47 11.29 12.15
N TYR A 206 6.23 11.00 11.09
CA TYR A 206 6.36 11.83 9.90
C TYR A 206 5.96 11.05 8.65
N LEU A 207 5.11 11.63 7.81
CA LEU A 207 4.64 11.06 6.56
C LEU A 207 4.91 11.97 5.37
N GLU A 208 5.38 11.36 4.28
CA GLU A 208 5.31 11.94 2.95
C GLU A 208 4.64 10.94 1.99
N ILE A 209 3.56 11.36 1.34
CA ILE A 209 2.88 10.62 0.28
C ILE A 209 3.04 11.40 -1.03
N ASP A 210 3.53 10.73 -2.07
CA ASP A 210 3.68 11.26 -3.44
C ASP A 210 2.98 10.33 -4.44
N GLU A 211 1.77 10.68 -4.84
CA GLU A 211 0.91 9.88 -5.72
C GLU A 211 0.75 10.57 -7.08
N GLN A 212 1.07 9.89 -8.17
CA GLN A 212 1.14 10.48 -9.50
C GLN A 212 0.43 9.60 -10.54
N LEU A 213 -0.55 10.18 -11.21
CA LEU A 213 -1.29 9.58 -12.32
C LEU A 213 -0.87 10.22 -13.65
N TYR A 214 -0.35 9.42 -14.58
CA TYR A 214 -0.03 9.83 -15.95
C TYR A 214 -1.05 9.24 -16.92
N LEU A 215 -2.04 10.04 -17.30
CA LEU A 215 -3.12 9.66 -18.20
C LEU A 215 -2.68 9.84 -19.66
N ASN A 216 -1.84 8.93 -20.13
CA ASN A 216 -1.11 9.04 -21.40
C ASN A 216 -1.87 8.47 -22.60
N GLY A 217 -2.83 7.57 -22.38
CA GLY A 217 -3.65 6.98 -23.43
C GLY A 217 -5.01 7.65 -23.59
N GLU A 218 -5.53 7.65 -24.82
CA GLU A 218 -6.91 8.06 -25.10
C GLU A 218 -7.89 7.24 -24.26
N GLY A 219 -8.88 7.90 -23.66
CA GLY A 219 -9.89 7.23 -22.82
C GLY A 219 -9.39 6.70 -21.47
N SER A 220 -8.11 6.91 -21.12
CA SER A 220 -7.54 6.48 -19.83
C SER A 220 -8.23 7.17 -18.64
N SER A 221 -8.32 6.48 -17.50
CA SER A 221 -8.96 7.03 -16.30
C SER A 221 -8.24 6.69 -15.00
N GLY A 222 -8.22 7.62 -14.03
CA GLY A 222 -7.47 7.42 -12.80
C GLY A 222 -8.10 8.10 -11.59
N ILE A 223 -8.07 7.42 -10.45
CA ILE A 223 -8.43 7.96 -9.15
C ILE A 223 -7.23 7.83 -8.22
N ALA A 224 -6.86 8.93 -7.58
CA ALA A 224 -5.91 8.95 -6.47
C ALA A 224 -6.64 9.41 -5.20
N LYS A 225 -6.66 8.54 -4.19
CA LYS A 225 -7.39 8.78 -2.95
C LYS A 225 -6.44 8.68 -1.76
N THR A 226 -6.30 9.77 -1.02
CA THR A 226 -5.50 9.78 0.20
C THR A 226 -6.40 10.06 1.40
N THR A 227 -6.24 9.29 2.47
CA THR A 227 -6.88 9.55 3.76
C THR A 227 -5.87 9.43 4.88
N VAL A 228 -5.61 10.54 5.58
CA VAL A 228 -4.66 10.59 6.70
C VAL A 228 -5.37 11.05 7.96
N PHE A 229 -5.24 10.27 9.02
CA PHE A 229 -5.63 10.68 10.36
C PHE A 229 -4.35 10.95 11.17
N ALA A 230 -4.10 12.22 11.48
CA ALA A 230 -2.89 12.69 12.15
C ALA A 230 -3.21 13.13 13.58
N THR A 231 -2.52 12.54 14.56
CA THR A 231 -2.71 12.85 15.98
C THR A 231 -1.46 13.34 16.69
N ASP A 232 -1.67 13.87 17.90
CA ASP A 232 -0.62 14.21 18.85
C ASP A 232 0.30 15.33 18.34
N ARG A 233 1.47 14.97 17.82
CA ARG A 233 2.53 15.85 17.32
C ARG A 233 2.99 15.43 15.92
N SER A 234 2.22 14.58 15.24
CA SER A 234 2.60 14.01 13.94
C SER A 234 2.58 15.07 12.84
N ARG A 235 3.29 14.77 11.75
CA ARG A 235 3.39 15.67 10.59
C ARG A 235 3.23 14.92 9.29
N ALA A 236 2.34 15.40 8.44
CA ALA A 236 2.08 14.79 7.14
C ALA A 236 2.24 15.79 6.00
N LYS A 237 2.85 15.32 4.91
CA LYS A 237 2.90 16.02 3.62
C LYS A 237 2.35 15.10 2.54
N ILE A 238 1.27 15.52 1.91
CA ILE A 238 0.62 14.77 0.84
C ILE A 238 0.81 15.55 -0.46
N ILE A 239 1.27 14.88 -1.50
CA ILE A 239 1.48 15.42 -2.84
C ILE A 239 0.74 14.50 -3.81
N ASN A 240 -0.31 15.00 -4.46
CA ASN A 240 -1.03 14.24 -5.46
C ASN A 240 -0.95 14.96 -6.80
N LYS A 241 -0.61 14.23 -7.86
CA LYS A 241 -0.44 14.78 -9.20
C LYS A 241 -1.25 14.01 -10.22
N ALA A 242 -1.89 14.73 -11.13
CA ALA A 242 -2.55 14.13 -12.28
C ALA A 242 -2.16 14.86 -13.56
N TYR A 243 -1.74 14.10 -14.58
CA TYR A 243 -1.35 14.61 -15.88
C TYR A 243 -2.33 14.08 -16.94
N GLY A 244 -3.28 14.92 -17.35
CA GLY A 244 -4.25 14.64 -18.41
C GLY A 244 -3.62 14.89 -19.79
N ASN A 245 -2.91 13.89 -20.33
CA ASN A 245 -2.08 14.05 -21.52
C ASN A 245 -2.78 13.65 -22.84
N ALA A 246 -3.89 12.92 -22.77
CA ALA A 246 -4.56 12.34 -23.93
C ALA A 246 -6.04 12.72 -24.05
N ALA A 247 -6.62 12.51 -25.23
CA ALA A 247 -8.02 12.83 -25.47
C ALA A 247 -8.94 11.97 -24.60
N TYR A 248 -10.00 12.58 -24.07
CA TYR A 248 -11.02 11.89 -23.26
C TYR A 248 -10.48 11.24 -21.98
N SER A 249 -9.24 11.54 -21.59
CA SER A 249 -8.69 11.03 -20.33
C SER A 249 -9.32 11.72 -19.13
N LYS A 250 -9.58 10.96 -18.05
CA LYS A 250 -10.24 11.47 -16.85
C LYS A 250 -9.47 11.18 -15.57
N GLY A 251 -9.24 12.20 -14.76
CA GLY A 251 -8.56 12.07 -13.47
C GLY A 251 -9.36 12.65 -12.33
N HIS A 252 -9.32 11.99 -11.18
CA HIS A 252 -9.89 12.52 -9.94
C HIS A 252 -8.89 12.33 -8.79
N ILE A 253 -8.71 13.38 -8.00
CA ILE A 253 -7.93 13.37 -6.77
C ILE A 253 -8.88 13.65 -5.61
N GLU A 254 -8.87 12.77 -4.60
CA GLU A 254 -9.66 12.90 -3.37
C GLU A 254 -8.71 12.85 -2.15
N CYS A 255 -8.63 13.95 -1.41
CA CYS A 255 -7.80 14.07 -0.21
C CYS A 255 -8.67 14.31 1.03
N ASN A 256 -8.54 13.44 2.04
CA ASN A 256 -9.31 13.54 3.28
C ASN A 256 -8.37 13.43 4.48
N GLU A 257 -7.99 14.57 5.03
CA GLU A 257 -7.11 14.65 6.18
C GLU A 257 -7.85 15.12 7.43
N ILE A 258 -7.63 14.42 8.54
CA ILE A 258 -8.14 14.81 9.85
C ILE A 258 -7.01 14.98 10.83
N ILE A 259 -7.09 16.08 11.59
CA ILE A 259 -6.13 16.42 12.62
C ILE A 259 -6.76 16.38 14.02
N LYS A 260 -6.01 15.83 14.99
CA LYS A 260 -6.33 15.90 16.43
C LYS A 260 -5.07 15.99 17.28
N GLY A 261 -4.79 17.18 17.80
CA GLY A 261 -3.68 17.40 18.73
C GLY A 261 -3.23 18.85 18.68
N ASP A 262 -2.45 19.27 19.67
CA ASP A 262 -2.03 20.67 19.82
C ASP A 262 -0.79 21.01 18.99
N SER A 263 -0.16 20.03 18.32
CA SER A 263 1.07 20.22 17.54
C SER A 263 1.10 19.40 16.25
N VAL A 264 -0.07 19.05 15.71
CA VAL A 264 -0.22 18.35 14.43
C VAL A 264 -0.06 19.33 13.26
N GLU A 265 0.67 18.94 12.23
CA GLU A 265 0.80 19.68 10.98
C GLU A 265 0.50 18.77 9.80
N VAL A 266 -0.50 19.10 8.99
CA VAL A 266 -0.83 18.36 7.77
C VAL A 266 -0.91 19.34 6.61
N GLY A 267 -0.13 19.07 5.56
CA GLY A 267 -0.13 19.85 4.33
C GLY A 267 -0.41 18.98 3.12
N THR A 268 -1.31 19.43 2.24
CA THR A 268 -1.60 18.80 0.95
C THR A 268 -1.20 19.72 -0.21
N VAL A 269 -0.61 19.15 -1.25
CA VAL A 269 -0.17 19.86 -2.46
C VAL A 269 -0.72 19.12 -3.69
N PRO A 270 -1.91 19.50 -4.17
CA PRO A 270 -2.48 18.96 -5.40
C PRO A 270 -1.89 19.66 -6.63
N GLU A 271 -1.46 18.90 -7.63
CA GLU A 271 -0.96 19.43 -8.91
C GLU A 271 -1.68 18.77 -10.09
N LEU A 272 -2.52 19.53 -10.80
CA LEU A 272 -3.27 19.03 -11.96
C LEU A 272 -2.76 19.71 -13.23
N TYR A 273 -2.35 18.90 -14.20
CA TYR A 273 -1.80 19.36 -15.47
C TYR A 273 -2.63 18.80 -16.64
N VAL A 274 -3.46 19.65 -17.23
CA VAL A 274 -4.21 19.33 -18.45
C VAL A 274 -3.36 19.73 -19.66
N ARG A 275 -2.96 18.75 -20.48
CA ARG A 275 -2.17 18.97 -21.71
C ARG A 275 -2.93 18.62 -23.00
N ASN A 276 -4.10 18.03 -22.88
CA ASN A 276 -5.02 17.78 -23.99
C ASN A 276 -6.35 18.50 -23.75
N GLU A 277 -6.89 19.19 -24.77
CA GLU A 277 -8.13 19.97 -24.65
C GLU A 277 -9.38 19.14 -24.30
N LYS A 278 -9.34 17.82 -24.56
CA LYS A 278 -10.43 16.88 -24.29
C LYS A 278 -10.27 16.11 -22.99
N ALA A 279 -9.21 16.38 -22.22
CA ALA A 279 -8.99 15.76 -20.92
C ALA A 279 -9.73 16.50 -19.80
N GLU A 280 -10.16 15.76 -18.77
CA GLU A 280 -10.86 16.30 -17.61
C GLU A 280 -10.14 15.85 -16.34
N LEU A 281 -9.75 16.78 -15.48
CA LEU A 281 -9.16 16.50 -14.17
C LEU A 281 -9.97 17.22 -13.10
N THR A 282 -10.22 16.54 -11.98
CA THR A 282 -10.97 17.07 -10.85
C THR A 282 -10.20 16.82 -9.55
N HIS A 283 -10.44 17.66 -8.55
CA HIS A 283 -9.82 17.55 -7.24
C HIS A 283 -10.79 17.99 -6.15
N GLU A 284 -10.93 17.14 -5.13
CA GLU A 284 -11.59 17.45 -3.88
C GLU A 284 -10.64 17.22 -2.70
N ALA A 285 -10.61 18.18 -1.77
CA ALA A 285 -9.81 18.08 -0.55
C ALA A 285 -10.61 18.54 0.66
N SER A 286 -10.47 17.81 1.76
CA SER A 286 -10.94 18.21 3.07
C SER A 286 -9.84 18.03 4.11
N ILE A 287 -9.43 19.12 4.76
CA ILE A 287 -8.51 19.10 5.89
C ILE A 287 -9.24 19.69 7.08
N GLY A 288 -9.44 18.91 8.13
CA GLY A 288 -10.29 19.36 9.23
C GLY A 288 -10.05 18.67 10.57
N ARG A 289 -10.71 19.21 11.59
CA ARG A 289 -10.75 18.58 12.91
C ARG A 289 -11.78 17.46 12.91
N VAL A 290 -11.61 16.50 13.83
CA VAL A 290 -12.64 15.49 14.12
C VAL A 290 -13.98 16.17 14.39
N ASN A 291 -15.07 15.63 13.84
CA ASN A 291 -16.42 16.20 13.99
C ASN A 291 -16.85 16.15 15.47
N VAL A 292 -16.94 17.31 16.11
CA VAL A 292 -17.27 17.47 17.54
C VAL A 292 -18.62 16.85 17.89
N LYS A 293 -19.65 16.99 17.02
CA LYS A 293 -20.97 16.39 17.31
C LYS A 293 -20.93 14.87 17.30
N GLN A 294 -20.15 14.27 16.40
CA GLN A 294 -19.95 12.82 16.38
C GLN A 294 -19.22 12.37 17.65
N MET A 295 -18.17 13.10 18.05
CA MET A 295 -17.45 12.85 19.30
C MET A 295 -18.36 12.93 20.53
N GLU A 296 -19.11 14.03 20.69
CA GLU A 296 -20.05 14.23 21.80
C GLU A 296 -21.12 13.12 21.83
N THR A 297 -21.61 12.68 20.67
CA THR A 297 -22.60 11.60 20.57
C THR A 297 -22.03 10.24 21.02
N LEU A 298 -20.78 9.94 20.68
CA LEU A 298 -20.11 8.72 21.12
C LEU A 298 -19.82 8.76 22.62
N MET A 299 -19.33 9.90 23.11
CA MET A 299 -19.06 10.11 24.53
C MET A 299 -20.33 10.06 25.37
N SER A 300 -21.45 10.61 24.88
CA SER A 300 -22.74 10.51 25.57
C SER A 300 -23.28 9.08 25.66
N LYS A 301 -22.76 8.16 24.83
CA LYS A 301 -23.04 6.72 24.89
C LYS A 301 -22.10 5.95 25.81
N GLY A 302 -21.22 6.65 26.54
CA GLY A 302 -20.34 6.07 27.56
C GLY A 302 -18.93 5.74 27.08
N LEU A 303 -18.57 6.11 25.84
CA LEU A 303 -17.20 5.99 25.35
C LEU A 303 -16.33 7.10 25.93
N THR A 304 -15.08 6.78 26.25
CA THR A 304 -14.05 7.81 26.50
C THR A 304 -13.75 8.57 25.21
N GLU A 305 -13.10 9.73 25.33
CA GLU A 305 -12.70 10.51 24.16
C GLU A 305 -11.74 9.72 23.24
N GLU A 306 -10.85 8.92 23.81
CA GLU A 306 -9.94 8.06 23.07
C GLU A 306 -10.69 6.97 22.30
N GLU A 307 -11.60 6.25 22.96
CA GLU A 307 -12.43 5.21 22.32
C GLU A 307 -13.35 5.78 21.24
N ALA A 308 -13.93 6.97 21.48
CA ALA A 308 -14.74 7.67 20.49
C ALA A 308 -13.89 8.06 19.26
N THR A 309 -12.67 8.55 19.48
CA THR A 309 -11.73 8.89 18.41
C THR A 309 -11.39 7.64 17.60
N ASP A 310 -10.98 6.54 18.26
CA ASP A 310 -10.66 5.29 17.58
C ASP A 310 -11.85 4.76 16.77
N MET A 311 -13.09 4.90 17.28
CA MET A 311 -14.28 4.50 16.56
C MET A 311 -14.55 5.34 15.30
N ILE A 312 -14.37 6.66 15.37
CA ILE A 312 -14.49 7.56 14.19
C ILE A 312 -13.41 7.20 13.16
N VAL A 313 -12.16 7.05 13.62
CA VAL A 313 -11.04 6.68 12.76
C VAL A 313 -11.31 5.37 12.05
N ARG A 314 -11.73 4.33 12.78
CA ARG A 314 -12.10 3.04 12.17
C ARG A 314 -13.25 3.15 11.18
N GLY A 315 -14.21 4.04 11.40
CA GLY A 315 -15.31 4.28 10.46
C GLY A 315 -14.83 4.92 9.16
N MET A 316 -13.82 5.79 9.24
CA MET A 316 -13.26 6.51 8.09
C MET A 316 -12.22 5.71 7.32
N LEU A 317 -11.43 4.90 8.01
CA LEU A 317 -10.39 4.07 7.41
C LEU A 317 -10.89 2.66 7.03
N ARG A 318 -12.21 2.44 7.02
CA ARG A 318 -12.83 1.19 6.58
C ARG A 318 -12.90 1.08 5.06
#